data_AF-A0A9E6RDT1-F1
#
_entry.id   AF-A0A9E6RDT1-F1
#
_cell.length_a   1.000
_cell.length_b   1.000
_cell.length_c   1.000
_cell.angle_alpha   90.00
_cell.angle_beta   90.00
_cell.angle_gamma   90.00
#
_symmetry.space_group_name_H-M   'P 1'
#
loop_
_entity.id
_entity.type
_entity.pdbx_description
1 polymer ?
#
loop_
_entity_poly.entity_id
_entity_poly.type
_entity_poly.pdbx_seq_one_letter_code
_entity_poly.pdbx_strand_id
1 'polypeptide(L)'
;MSALGDIDPERGTAAFKQRRVIEAVRERKTKLLIIDEVQRLVAKDQGKVAHAVADWIQELMNEISRSCGIILVGTTRARRIFIRNGHLIGRNVPALEMKPYATRHDDPSDWKLYRSYLMTFDSELQRLGGFQKSHLHEEDMASRIHAAARGYPGATARLIHITSEAAMRLGDQPTLSRELFAHCFDEMWKFSDAKVVNPFLTPKPPAVELVWTKDWETSFD
;
A
#
# COMPACT_ATOMS: atom_id res chain seq x y z
N MET A 1 -3.05 -20.39 4.48
CA MET A 1 -3.56 -21.75 4.73
C MET A 1 -3.84 -21.99 6.21
N SER A 2 -2.92 -21.73 7.16
CA SER A 2 -3.21 -21.89 8.61
C SER A 2 -4.43 -21.07 9.08
N ALA A 3 -4.55 -19.81 8.67
CA ALA A 3 -5.75 -18.97 8.90
C ALA A 3 -7.03 -19.54 8.25
N LEU A 4 -6.87 -20.46 7.29
CA LEU A 4 -7.94 -21.26 6.69
C LEU A 4 -8.06 -22.64 7.35
N GLY A 5 -7.65 -22.82 8.60
CA GLY A 5 -7.81 -24.07 9.37
C GLY A 5 -6.98 -25.24 8.85
N ASP A 6 -5.96 -24.97 8.03
CA ASP A 6 -5.07 -25.98 7.47
C ASP A 6 -4.06 -26.45 8.54
N ILE A 7 -4.06 -27.75 8.81
CA ILE A 7 -3.24 -28.41 9.85
C ILE A 7 -1.75 -28.49 9.46
N ASP A 8 -1.41 -28.42 8.17
CA ASP A 8 -0.01 -28.50 7.70
C ASP A 8 0.19 -27.64 6.43
N PRO A 9 0.25 -26.30 6.58
CA PRO A 9 0.27 -25.36 5.45
C PRO A 9 1.60 -25.34 4.69
N GLU A 10 2.68 -25.82 5.32
CA GLU A 10 4.03 -25.77 4.75
C GLU A 10 4.36 -27.01 3.91
N ARG A 11 3.74 -28.16 4.19
CA ARG A 11 4.00 -29.41 3.46
C ARG A 11 3.19 -29.56 2.17
N GLY A 12 3.72 -30.41 1.28
CA GLY A 12 3.09 -30.82 0.03
C GLY A 12 3.60 -30.09 -1.22
N THR A 13 3.35 -30.69 -2.38
CA THR A 13 3.69 -30.12 -3.69
C THR A 13 2.78 -28.94 -4.03
N ALA A 14 3.16 -28.13 -5.02
CA ALA A 14 2.33 -27.00 -5.49
C ALA A 14 0.92 -27.45 -5.90
N ALA A 15 0.80 -28.57 -6.62
CA ALA A 15 -0.48 -29.15 -7.02
C ALA A 15 -1.33 -29.58 -5.81
N PHE A 16 -0.69 -30.16 -4.78
CA PHE A 16 -1.37 -30.52 -3.54
C PHE A 16 -1.91 -29.28 -2.82
N LYS A 17 -1.11 -28.21 -2.72
CA LYS A 17 -1.53 -26.94 -2.12
C LYS A 17 -2.67 -26.28 -2.89
N GLN A 18 -2.65 -26.32 -4.23
CA GLN A 18 -3.73 -25.81 -5.09
C GLN A 18 -5.05 -26.54 -4.83
N ARG A 19 -5.03 -27.88 -4.80
CA ARG A 19 -6.23 -28.69 -4.51
C ARG A 19 -6.83 -28.31 -3.16
N ARG A 20 -6.01 -28.12 -2.15
CA ARG A 20 -6.46 -27.74 -0.81
C ARG A 20 -7.08 -26.34 -0.76
N VAL A 21 -6.56 -25.39 -1.54
CA VAL A 21 -7.19 -24.07 -1.68
C VAL A 21 -8.59 -24.21 -2.28
N ILE A 22 -8.73 -25.03 -3.33
CA ILE A 22 -10.02 -25.28 -3.98
C ILE A 22 -11.02 -25.94 -3.02
N GLU A 23 -10.57 -26.98 -2.30
CA GLU A 23 -11.39 -27.67 -1.30
C GLU A 23 -11.82 -26.71 -0.18
N ALA A 24 -10.89 -25.93 0.38
CA ALA A 24 -11.19 -24.95 1.41
C ALA A 24 -12.22 -23.89 0.93
N VAL A 25 -12.07 -23.36 -0.29
CA VAL A 25 -13.03 -22.42 -0.88
C VAL A 25 -14.43 -23.03 -0.99
N ARG A 26 -14.52 -24.30 -1.44
CA ARG A 26 -15.79 -25.01 -1.63
C ARG A 26 -16.46 -25.34 -0.29
N GLU A 27 -15.72 -25.95 0.63
CA GLU A 27 -16.23 -26.35 1.95
C GLU A 27 -16.72 -25.14 2.76
N ARG A 28 -15.96 -24.04 2.71
CA ARG A 28 -16.29 -22.80 3.43
C ARG A 28 -17.30 -21.93 2.69
N LYS A 29 -17.75 -22.34 1.50
CA LYS A 29 -18.67 -21.59 0.63
C LYS A 29 -18.18 -20.15 0.40
N THR A 30 -16.87 -19.98 0.30
CA THR A 30 -16.21 -18.67 0.17
C THR A 30 -16.72 -17.96 -1.08
N LYS A 31 -17.23 -16.74 -0.91
CA LYS A 31 -17.80 -15.94 -2.01
C LYS A 31 -16.79 -15.02 -2.67
N LEU A 32 -15.70 -14.71 -1.98
CA LEU A 32 -14.63 -13.84 -2.46
C LEU A 32 -13.27 -14.36 -2.01
N LEU A 33 -12.35 -14.54 -2.95
CA LEU A 33 -10.96 -14.86 -2.72
C LEU A 33 -10.10 -13.67 -3.14
N ILE A 34 -9.34 -13.11 -2.20
CA ILE A 34 -8.37 -12.04 -2.46
C ILE A 34 -6.98 -12.68 -2.42
N ILE A 35 -6.24 -12.56 -3.53
CA ILE A 35 -4.84 -12.95 -3.61
C ILE A 35 -4.04 -11.68 -3.62
N ASP A 36 -3.32 -11.41 -2.53
CA ASP A 36 -2.49 -10.21 -2.36
C ASP A 36 -1.03 -10.49 -2.74
N GLU A 37 -0.28 -9.42 -3.01
CA GLU A 37 1.14 -9.46 -3.36
C GLU A 37 1.45 -10.33 -4.59
N VAL A 38 0.54 -10.38 -5.57
CA VAL A 38 0.61 -11.27 -6.74
C VAL A 38 1.90 -11.08 -7.55
N GLN A 39 2.53 -9.90 -7.51
CA GLN A 39 3.84 -9.64 -8.10
C GLN A 39 4.95 -10.57 -7.56
N ARG A 40 4.84 -11.06 -6.32
CA ARG A 40 5.86 -11.93 -5.70
C ARG A 40 5.95 -13.28 -6.40
N LEU A 41 4.87 -13.73 -7.05
CA LEU A 41 4.84 -14.97 -7.80
C LEU A 41 5.76 -14.92 -9.04
N VAL A 42 6.17 -13.73 -9.48
CA VAL A 42 6.98 -13.51 -10.70
C VAL A 42 8.44 -13.14 -10.37
N ALA A 43 8.80 -13.04 -9.09
CA ALA A 43 9.95 -12.26 -8.65
C ALA A 43 11.34 -12.81 -8.98
N LYS A 44 11.49 -13.96 -9.68
CA LYS A 44 12.81 -14.61 -9.80
C LYS A 44 13.26 -15.10 -11.18
N ASP A 45 12.43 -15.13 -12.23
CA ASP A 45 12.95 -15.59 -13.53
C ASP A 45 12.22 -15.04 -14.77
N GLN A 46 13.00 -14.86 -15.84
CA GLN A 46 12.66 -14.21 -17.09
C GLN A 46 11.60 -15.00 -17.87
N GLY A 47 10.33 -14.58 -17.76
CA GLY A 47 9.24 -14.96 -18.67
C GLY A 47 8.58 -16.31 -18.42
N LYS A 48 9.34 -17.41 -18.23
CA LYS A 48 8.77 -18.76 -18.05
C LYS A 48 7.92 -18.89 -16.77
N VAL A 49 8.39 -18.30 -15.67
CA VAL A 49 7.67 -18.28 -14.39
C VAL A 49 6.37 -17.49 -14.50
N ALA A 50 6.36 -16.38 -15.24
CA ALA A 50 5.16 -15.57 -15.43
C ALA A 50 4.05 -16.33 -16.18
N HIS A 51 4.40 -17.14 -17.19
CA HIS A 51 3.44 -17.99 -17.89
C HIS A 51 2.86 -19.08 -16.98
N ALA A 52 3.72 -19.83 -16.27
CA ALA A 52 3.27 -20.87 -15.35
C ALA A 52 2.34 -20.31 -14.24
N VAL A 53 2.63 -19.12 -13.73
CA VAL A 53 1.77 -18.44 -12.74
C VAL A 53 0.44 -18.00 -13.36
N ALA A 54 0.47 -17.46 -14.58
CA ALA A 54 -0.75 -17.06 -15.27
C ALA A 54 -1.67 -18.26 -15.56
N ASP A 55 -1.08 -19.39 -16.00
CA ASP A 55 -1.82 -20.63 -16.25
C ASP A 55 -2.41 -21.19 -14.94
N TRP A 56 -1.62 -21.19 -13.86
CA TRP A 56 -2.10 -21.57 -12.53
C TRP A 56 -3.30 -20.73 -12.05
N ILE A 57 -3.24 -19.40 -12.23
CA ILE A 57 -4.36 -18.50 -11.90
C ILE A 57 -5.57 -18.85 -12.76
N GLN A 58 -5.38 -19.08 -14.06
CA GLN A 58 -6.46 -19.43 -14.98
C GLN A 58 -7.14 -20.75 -14.58
N GLU A 59 -6.37 -21.78 -14.23
CA GLU A 59 -6.89 -23.05 -13.72
C GLU A 59 -7.69 -22.86 -12.43
N LEU A 60 -7.13 -22.10 -11.47
CA LEU A 60 -7.83 -21.79 -10.23
C LEU A 60 -9.16 -21.08 -10.50
N MET A 61 -9.17 -20.07 -11.38
CA MET A 61 -10.40 -19.39 -11.79
C MET A 61 -11.41 -20.36 -12.42
N ASN A 62 -10.99 -21.25 -13.31
CA ASN A 62 -11.89 -22.23 -13.93
C ASN A 62 -12.55 -23.15 -12.87
N GLU A 63 -11.80 -23.53 -11.84
CA GLU A 63 -12.27 -24.44 -10.79
C GLU A 63 -13.25 -23.81 -9.80
N ILE A 64 -13.13 -22.51 -9.51
CA ILE A 64 -13.91 -21.87 -8.43
C ILE A 64 -14.81 -20.71 -8.86
N SER A 65 -14.66 -20.17 -10.08
CA SER A 65 -15.38 -18.97 -10.57
C SER A 65 -16.90 -19.07 -10.53
N ARG A 66 -17.47 -20.29 -10.60
CA ARG A 66 -18.93 -20.50 -10.48
C ARG A 66 -19.48 -20.22 -9.08
N SER A 67 -18.62 -20.18 -8.07
CA SER A 67 -19.01 -20.12 -6.65
C SER A 67 -18.31 -19.04 -5.84
N CYS A 68 -17.22 -18.48 -6.37
CA CYS A 68 -16.31 -17.56 -5.71
C CYS A 68 -15.77 -16.52 -6.69
N GLY A 69 -15.93 -15.23 -6.39
CA GLY A 69 -15.24 -14.15 -7.09
C GLY A 69 -13.77 -14.11 -6.69
N ILE A 70 -12.87 -13.73 -7.61
CA ILE A 70 -11.44 -13.62 -7.35
C ILE A 70 -10.99 -12.18 -7.60
N ILE A 71 -10.28 -11.60 -6.64
CA ILE A 71 -9.59 -10.32 -6.77
C ILE A 71 -8.09 -10.57 -6.64
N LEU A 72 -7.34 -10.06 -7.61
CA LEU A 72 -5.89 -10.10 -7.64
C LEU A 72 -5.37 -8.71 -7.26
N VAL A 73 -4.62 -8.63 -6.16
CA VAL A 73 -4.06 -7.39 -5.63
C VAL A 73 -2.54 -7.46 -5.70
N GLY A 74 -1.93 -6.33 -6.06
CA GLY A 74 -0.48 -6.24 -6.17
C GLY A 74 -0.03 -4.90 -6.73
N THR A 75 1.28 -4.77 -6.89
CA THR A 75 1.89 -3.58 -7.51
C THR A 75 1.77 -3.63 -9.03
N THR A 76 2.12 -2.52 -9.70
CA THR A 76 2.21 -2.43 -11.16
C THR A 76 3.08 -3.54 -11.78
N ARG A 77 4.04 -4.10 -11.02
CA ARG A 77 4.86 -5.27 -11.44
C ARG A 77 4.00 -6.51 -11.74
N ALA A 78 2.85 -6.69 -11.09
CA ALA A 78 1.92 -7.80 -11.33
C ALA A 78 1.30 -7.77 -12.74
N ARG A 79 1.27 -6.60 -13.41
CA ARG A 79 0.79 -6.48 -14.80
C ARG A 79 1.48 -7.46 -15.76
N ARG A 80 2.74 -7.81 -15.49
CA ARG A 80 3.53 -8.75 -16.30
C ARG A 80 2.90 -10.15 -16.42
N ILE A 81 2.10 -10.56 -15.43
CA ILE A 81 1.37 -11.84 -15.45
C ILE A 81 0.27 -11.80 -16.51
N PHE A 82 -0.45 -10.68 -16.58
CA PHE A 82 -1.60 -10.51 -17.47
C PHE A 82 -1.17 -10.19 -18.90
N ILE A 83 -0.16 -9.35 -19.10
CA ILE A 83 0.31 -8.93 -20.43
C ILE A 83 0.82 -10.13 -21.25
N ARG A 84 1.35 -11.16 -20.60
CA ARG A 84 1.92 -12.33 -21.26
C ARG A 84 0.91 -13.46 -21.51
N ASN A 85 -0.28 -13.42 -20.92
CA ASN A 85 -1.31 -14.45 -21.11
C ASN A 85 -2.63 -13.84 -21.58
N GLY A 86 -2.87 -13.87 -22.89
CA GLY A 86 -4.07 -13.32 -23.53
C GLY A 86 -5.39 -13.89 -23.02
N HIS A 87 -5.38 -15.07 -22.38
CA HIS A 87 -6.58 -15.69 -21.81
C HIS A 87 -7.07 -15.02 -20.53
N LEU A 88 -6.18 -14.39 -19.75
CA LEU A 88 -6.56 -13.61 -18.58
C LEU A 88 -7.09 -12.23 -18.97
N ILE A 89 -6.60 -11.66 -20.08
CA ILE A 89 -7.02 -10.34 -20.59
C ILE A 89 -8.51 -10.34 -20.96
N GLY A 90 -9.02 -11.41 -21.59
CA GLY A 90 -10.44 -11.52 -21.95
C GLY A 90 -11.39 -11.73 -20.77
N ARG A 91 -10.86 -12.03 -19.58
CA ARG A 91 -11.61 -12.23 -18.33
C ARG A 91 -11.37 -11.10 -17.31
N ASN A 92 -10.57 -10.11 -17.69
CA ASN A 92 -10.26 -8.95 -16.87
C ASN A 92 -11.48 -8.02 -16.83
N VAL A 93 -12.17 -8.03 -15.69
CA VAL A 93 -12.93 -6.90 -15.16
C VAL A 93 -11.95 -5.72 -14.99
N PRO A 94 -12.35 -4.44 -15.16
CA PRO A 94 -11.43 -3.30 -15.18
C PRO A 94 -10.41 -3.33 -14.04
N ALA A 95 -9.13 -3.20 -14.41
CA ALA A 95 -8.05 -3.03 -13.45
C ALA A 95 -8.25 -1.70 -12.73
N LEU A 96 -8.54 -1.76 -11.42
CA LEU A 96 -8.56 -0.59 -10.57
C LEU A 96 -7.13 -0.31 -10.11
N GLU A 97 -6.54 0.74 -10.65
CA GLU A 97 -5.24 1.23 -10.19
C GLU A 97 -5.46 2.32 -9.14
N MET A 98 -5.05 2.04 -7.90
CA MET A 98 -4.99 3.05 -6.85
C MET A 98 -3.75 3.92 -7.08
N LYS A 99 -3.97 5.15 -7.54
CA LYS A 99 -2.92 6.14 -7.71
C LYS A 99 -2.61 6.84 -6.38
N PRO A 100 -1.42 7.45 -6.24
CA PRO A 100 -1.16 8.39 -5.15
C PRO A 100 -2.20 9.50 -5.18
N TYR A 101 -2.51 10.04 -4.00
CA TYR A 101 -3.33 11.24 -3.91
C TYR A 101 -2.69 12.38 -4.70
N ALA A 102 -3.49 13.09 -5.48
CA ALA A 102 -3.04 14.23 -6.27
C ALA A 102 -2.86 15.48 -5.39
N THR A 103 -2.14 16.46 -5.92
CA THR A 103 -2.03 17.79 -5.29
C THR A 103 -3.33 18.58 -5.48
N ARG A 104 -3.50 19.64 -4.69
CA ARG A 104 -4.62 20.58 -4.85
C ARG A 104 -4.76 21.15 -6.27
N HIS A 105 -3.64 21.39 -6.95
CA HIS A 105 -3.63 22.00 -8.27
C HIS A 105 -3.98 21.00 -9.37
N ASP A 106 -3.58 19.73 -9.19
CA ASP A 106 -3.80 18.68 -10.18
C ASP A 106 -5.22 18.10 -10.10
N ASP A 107 -5.71 17.82 -8.89
CA ASP A 107 -7.08 17.36 -8.66
C ASP A 107 -7.60 17.87 -7.29
N PRO A 108 -8.38 18.98 -7.29
CA PRO A 108 -8.94 19.54 -6.07
C PRO A 108 -9.91 18.60 -5.32
N SER A 109 -10.53 17.64 -6.00
CA SER A 109 -11.45 16.68 -5.38
C SER A 109 -10.68 15.61 -4.63
N ASP A 110 -9.64 15.05 -5.27
CA ASP A 110 -8.77 14.06 -4.65
C ASP A 110 -7.94 14.67 -3.50
N TRP A 111 -7.54 15.93 -3.63
CA TRP A 111 -6.93 16.70 -2.52
C TRP A 111 -7.85 16.79 -1.29
N LYS A 112 -9.16 17.03 -1.49
CA LYS A 112 -10.12 17.02 -0.37
C LYS A 112 -10.24 15.64 0.27
N LEU A 113 -10.19 14.58 -0.53
CA LEU A 113 -10.19 13.20 -0.02
C LEU A 113 -8.94 12.94 0.82
N TYR A 114 -7.77 13.37 0.35
CA TYR A 114 -6.51 13.25 1.10
C TYR A 114 -6.55 14.00 2.43
N ARG A 115 -7.06 15.25 2.45
CA ARG A 115 -7.23 16.01 3.69
C ARG A 115 -8.23 15.34 4.65
N SER A 116 -9.30 14.73 4.12
CA SER A 116 -10.26 13.96 4.92
C SER A 116 -9.63 12.67 5.49
N TYR A 117 -8.75 12.03 4.73
CA TYR A 117 -7.94 10.91 5.20
C TYR A 117 -7.02 11.30 6.37
N LEU A 118 -6.33 12.45 6.26
CA LEU A 118 -5.51 13.00 7.36
C LEU A 118 -6.35 13.40 8.59
N MET A 119 -7.55 13.98 8.38
CA MET A 119 -8.48 14.30 9.45
C MET A 119 -8.95 13.04 10.20
N THR A 120 -9.12 11.94 9.47
CA THR A 120 -9.49 10.64 10.05
C THR A 120 -8.38 10.10 10.95
N PHE A 121 -7.11 10.19 10.52
CA PHE A 121 -5.97 9.84 11.38
C PHE A 121 -5.95 10.67 12.66
N ASP A 122 -6.03 11.99 12.54
CA ASP A 122 -6.02 12.91 13.69
C ASP A 122 -7.14 12.54 14.68
N SER A 123 -8.36 12.32 14.18
CA SER A 123 -9.51 11.94 15.00
C SER A 123 -9.33 10.58 15.70
N GLU A 124 -8.80 9.58 15.00
CA GLU A 124 -8.57 8.25 15.58
C GLU A 124 -7.42 8.26 16.59
N LEU A 125 -6.37 9.06 16.37
CA LEU A 125 -5.29 9.26 17.35
C LEU A 125 -5.80 9.91 18.63
N GLN A 126 -6.70 10.90 18.52
CA GLN A 126 -7.35 11.48 19.70
C GLN A 126 -8.22 10.44 20.42
N ARG A 127 -9.06 9.72 19.67
CA ARG A 127 -10.05 8.78 20.22
C ARG A 127 -9.43 7.56 20.89
N LEU A 128 -8.39 6.98 20.28
CA LEU A 128 -7.78 5.72 20.71
C LEU A 128 -6.45 5.92 21.45
N GLY A 129 -5.69 6.94 21.08
CA GLY A 129 -4.32 7.15 21.55
C GLY A 129 -4.17 8.27 22.59
N GLY A 130 -5.24 9.00 22.92
CA GLY A 130 -5.18 10.12 23.86
C GLY A 130 -4.39 11.33 23.36
N PHE A 131 -4.19 11.45 22.04
CA PHE A 131 -3.46 12.56 21.45
C PHE A 131 -4.25 13.87 21.59
N GLN A 132 -3.54 15.00 21.62
CA GLN A 132 -4.19 16.28 21.33
C GLN A 132 -4.41 16.42 19.82
N LYS A 133 -5.24 17.37 19.43
CA LYS A 133 -5.53 17.63 18.02
C LYS A 133 -4.26 18.13 17.33
N SER A 134 -3.81 17.41 16.32
CA SER A 134 -2.57 17.72 15.59
C SER A 134 -2.82 18.51 14.30
N HIS A 135 -4.09 18.67 13.90
CA HIS A 135 -4.50 19.50 12.77
C HIS A 135 -3.87 19.05 11.44
N LEU A 136 -3.66 17.74 11.25
CA LEU A 136 -2.96 17.17 10.09
C LEU A 136 -3.58 17.55 8.74
N HIS A 137 -4.89 17.75 8.75
CA HIS A 137 -5.69 18.10 7.57
C HIS A 137 -5.62 19.59 7.18
N GLU A 138 -4.95 20.45 7.96
CA GLU A 138 -4.76 21.86 7.59
C GLU A 138 -3.86 21.98 6.37
N GLU A 139 -4.09 23.00 5.54
CA GLU A 139 -3.50 23.10 4.20
C GLU A 139 -1.97 23.02 4.21
N ASP A 140 -1.30 23.73 5.13
CA ASP A 140 0.16 23.74 5.25
C ASP A 140 0.69 22.35 5.64
N MET A 141 0.15 21.76 6.72
CA MET A 141 0.58 20.45 7.21
C MET A 141 0.29 19.35 6.19
N ALA A 142 -0.92 19.32 5.62
CA ALA A 142 -1.30 18.35 4.60
C ALA A 142 -0.38 18.42 3.38
N SER A 143 0.00 19.62 2.94
CA SER A 143 0.92 19.80 1.80
C SER A 143 2.32 19.26 2.11
N ARG A 144 2.82 19.46 3.32
CA ARG A 144 4.14 18.95 3.72
C ARG A 144 4.15 17.43 3.88
N ILE A 145 3.12 16.86 4.48
CA ILE A 145 2.94 15.40 4.58
C ILE A 145 2.79 14.81 3.18
N HIS A 146 2.00 15.45 2.30
CA HIS A 146 1.86 15.03 0.90
C HIS A 146 3.21 15.02 0.19
N ALA A 147 4.00 16.10 0.31
CA ALA A 147 5.33 16.17 -0.29
C ALA A 147 6.30 15.11 0.26
N ALA A 148 6.26 14.87 1.57
CA ALA A 148 7.05 13.82 2.23
C ALA A 148 6.61 12.40 1.82
N ALA A 149 5.32 12.17 1.59
CA ALA A 149 4.77 10.85 1.26
C ALA A 149 4.54 10.64 -0.25
N ARG A 150 4.75 11.69 -1.06
CA ARG A 150 4.38 11.79 -2.48
C ARG A 150 2.93 11.40 -2.77
N GLY A 151 2.04 11.69 -1.84
CA GLY A 151 0.62 11.30 -1.92
C GLY A 151 0.34 9.80 -1.74
N TYR A 152 1.34 8.93 -1.52
CA TYR A 152 1.07 7.51 -1.30
C TYR A 152 0.41 7.29 0.07
N PRO A 153 -0.76 6.63 0.15
CA PRO A 153 -1.44 6.39 1.43
C PRO A 153 -0.58 5.59 2.41
N GLY A 154 0.12 4.55 1.93
CA GLY A 154 1.00 3.73 2.77
C GLY A 154 2.21 4.50 3.31
N ALA A 155 2.80 5.38 2.49
CA ALA A 155 3.91 6.24 2.93
C ALA A 155 3.45 7.28 3.95
N THR A 156 2.27 7.86 3.72
CA THR A 156 1.59 8.79 4.62
C THR A 156 1.34 8.13 5.98
N ALA A 157 0.70 6.96 5.97
CA ALA A 157 0.41 6.19 7.18
C ALA A 157 1.69 5.83 7.94
N ARG A 158 2.75 5.43 7.23
CA ARG A 158 4.05 5.10 7.85
C ARG A 158 4.68 6.31 8.53
N LEU A 159 4.68 7.46 7.87
CA LEU A 159 5.22 8.70 8.44
C LEU A 159 4.43 9.13 9.68
N ILE A 160 3.09 9.10 9.62
CA ILE A 160 2.22 9.39 10.77
C ILE A 160 2.49 8.40 11.91
N HIS A 161 2.59 7.11 11.60
CA HIS A 161 2.84 6.07 12.60
C HIS A 161 4.16 6.28 13.35
N ILE A 162 5.26 6.48 12.63
CA ILE A 162 6.59 6.70 13.26
C ILE A 162 6.58 8.00 14.08
N THR A 163 5.94 9.06 13.57
CA THR A 163 5.81 10.33 14.29
C THR A 163 4.94 10.17 15.54
N SER A 164 3.90 9.33 15.48
CA SER A 164 3.03 9.01 16.63
C SER A 164 3.78 8.26 17.71
N GLU A 165 4.58 7.25 17.35
CA GLU A 165 5.44 6.57 18.32
C GLU A 165 6.43 7.53 18.99
N ALA A 166 7.03 8.44 18.21
CA ALA A 166 7.93 9.44 18.76
C ALA A 166 7.19 10.39 19.72
N ALA A 167 5.97 10.83 19.37
CA ALA A 167 5.17 11.71 20.21
C ALA A 167 4.81 11.05 21.54
N MET A 168 4.41 9.77 21.52
CA MET A 168 4.07 9.02 22.74
C MET A 168 5.26 8.88 23.69
N ARG A 169 6.49 8.84 23.18
CA ARG A 169 7.70 8.81 24.01
C ARG A 169 7.99 10.15 24.71
N LEU A 170 7.35 11.24 24.29
CA LEU A 170 7.56 12.58 24.85
C LEU A 170 6.63 12.91 26.03
N GLY A 171 5.52 12.18 26.24
CA GLY A 171 4.66 12.34 27.42
C GLY A 171 3.18 11.99 27.23
N ASP A 172 2.37 12.34 28.23
CA ASP A 172 0.98 11.85 28.42
C ASP A 172 -0.09 12.50 27.52
N GLN A 173 0.24 13.55 26.78
CA GLN A 173 -0.66 14.19 25.81
C GLN A 173 0.07 14.44 24.49
N PRO A 174 0.35 13.36 23.73
CA PRO A 174 1.15 13.45 22.53
C PRO A 174 0.45 14.26 21.43
N THR A 175 1.22 15.01 20.66
CA THR A 175 0.76 15.80 19.51
C THR A 175 1.76 15.64 18.38
N LEU A 176 1.28 15.52 17.14
CA LEU A 176 2.13 15.43 15.95
C LEU A 176 2.45 16.84 15.44
N SER A 177 3.42 17.50 16.07
CA SER A 177 3.87 18.83 15.63
C SER A 177 4.70 18.75 14.35
N ARG A 178 4.80 19.89 13.64
CA ARG A 178 5.65 20.01 12.44
C ARG A 178 7.11 19.70 12.76
N GLU A 179 7.59 20.13 13.91
CA GLU A 179 8.96 19.90 14.37
C GLU A 179 9.23 18.40 14.59
N LEU A 180 8.24 17.68 15.12
CA LEU A 180 8.36 16.23 15.31
C LEU A 180 8.32 15.47 13.98
N PHE A 181 7.46 15.88 13.05
CA PHE A 181 7.48 15.38 11.67
C PHE A 181 8.83 15.63 11.01
N ALA A 182 9.41 16.82 11.19
CA ALA A 182 10.72 17.14 10.64
C ALA A 182 11.79 16.17 11.16
N HIS A 183 11.86 15.97 12.48
CA HIS A 183 12.80 15.04 13.09
C HIS A 183 12.61 13.61 12.60
N CYS A 184 11.37 13.09 12.63
CA CYS A 184 11.07 11.72 12.22
C CYS A 184 11.34 11.49 10.73
N PHE A 185 11.03 12.48 9.89
CA PHE A 185 11.34 12.42 8.46
C PHE A 185 12.85 12.36 8.21
N ASP A 186 13.64 13.16 8.92
CA ASP A 186 15.09 13.11 8.78
C ASP A 186 15.68 11.78 9.25
N GLU A 187 15.19 11.24 10.37
CA GLU A 187 15.62 9.93 10.90
C GLU A 187 15.27 8.77 9.96
N MET A 188 14.08 8.77 9.34
CA MET A 188 13.66 7.75 8.38
C MET A 188 14.60 7.66 7.17
N TRP A 189 15.16 8.80 6.76
CA TRP A 189 15.92 8.93 5.52
C TRP A 189 17.39 9.31 5.75
N LYS A 190 17.90 9.16 6.98
CA LYS A 190 19.27 9.56 7.36
C LYS A 190 20.38 8.91 6.55
N PHE A 191 20.13 7.73 6.01
CA PHE A 191 21.08 6.95 5.20
C PHE A 191 20.70 6.92 3.70
N SER A 192 19.73 7.72 3.28
CA SER A 192 19.27 7.76 1.88
C SER A 192 19.73 9.04 1.20
N ASP A 193 20.27 8.89 -0.01
CA ASP A 193 20.59 9.99 -0.94
C ASP A 193 19.35 10.46 -1.74
N ALA A 194 18.20 9.81 -1.55
CA ALA A 194 16.96 10.14 -2.27
C ALA A 194 16.31 11.43 -1.77
N LYS A 195 16.54 11.79 -0.50
CA LYS A 195 16.00 12.99 0.15
C LYS A 195 16.89 14.21 -0.15
N VAL A 196 16.29 15.27 -0.69
CA VAL A 196 16.97 16.56 -0.94
C VAL A 196 16.71 17.55 0.19
N VAL A 197 15.44 17.79 0.50
CA VAL A 197 15.02 18.77 1.51
C VAL A 197 13.99 18.15 2.43
N ASN A 198 14.01 18.55 3.69
CA ASN A 198 12.96 18.22 4.64
C ASN A 198 11.76 19.17 4.43
N PRO A 199 10.59 18.68 3.97
CA PRO A 199 9.45 19.54 3.67
C PRO A 199 8.86 20.19 4.92
N PHE A 200 9.22 19.76 6.13
CA PHE A 200 8.75 20.34 7.38
C PHE A 200 9.62 21.49 7.88
N LEU A 201 10.82 21.68 7.33
CA LEU A 201 11.76 22.74 7.71
C LEU A 201 11.74 23.96 6.76
N THR A 202 11.05 23.86 5.63
CA THR A 202 10.98 24.96 4.65
C THR A 202 9.98 26.05 5.07
N PRO A 203 10.19 27.33 4.70
CA PRO A 203 9.24 28.41 5.03
C PRO A 203 7.83 28.19 4.47
N LYS A 204 7.73 27.55 3.30
CA LYS A 204 6.46 27.17 2.65
C LYS A 204 6.53 25.70 2.22
N PRO A 205 5.40 24.99 2.11
CA PRO A 205 5.39 23.61 1.61
C PRO A 205 6.04 23.55 0.23
N PRO A 206 7.08 22.72 0.03
CA PRO A 206 7.73 22.58 -1.26
C PRO A 206 6.91 21.67 -2.18
N ALA A 207 7.14 21.78 -3.48
CA ALA A 207 6.66 20.78 -4.44
C ALA A 207 7.36 19.43 -4.19
N VAL A 208 6.72 18.32 -4.59
CA VAL A 208 7.21 16.95 -4.34
C VAL A 208 8.60 16.75 -4.96
N GLU A 209 8.83 17.33 -6.14
CA GLU A 209 10.06 17.22 -6.92
C GLU A 209 11.25 17.92 -6.24
N LEU A 210 10.99 18.86 -5.33
CA LEU A 210 12.03 19.51 -4.55
C LEU A 210 12.43 18.69 -3.32
N VAL A 211 11.57 17.77 -2.86
CA VAL A 211 11.83 16.89 -1.71
C VAL A 211 12.69 15.68 -2.10
N TRP A 212 12.56 15.22 -3.35
CA TRP A 212 13.08 13.92 -3.77
C TRP A 212 13.92 13.99 -5.05
N THR A 213 15.04 13.27 -5.11
CA THR A 213 15.89 13.16 -6.33
C THR A 213 15.54 11.99 -7.23
N LYS A 214 14.88 10.95 -6.71
CA LYS A 214 14.60 9.68 -7.40
C LYS A 214 13.11 9.39 -7.36
N ASP A 215 12.58 8.65 -8.33
CA ASP A 215 11.19 8.18 -8.29
C ASP A 215 10.95 7.17 -7.16
N TRP A 216 9.71 7.12 -6.66
CA TRP A 216 9.34 6.25 -5.54
C TRP A 216 9.59 4.77 -5.89
N GLU A 217 9.33 4.39 -7.14
CA GLU A 217 9.51 3.02 -7.63
C GLU A 217 10.98 2.59 -7.73
N THR A 218 11.92 3.54 -7.78
CA THR A 218 13.38 3.29 -7.86
C THR A 218 14.09 3.54 -6.53
N SER A 219 13.38 4.04 -5.52
CA SER A 219 13.95 4.41 -4.21
C SER A 219 14.00 3.26 -3.20
N PHE A 220 13.41 2.10 -3.52
CA PHE A 220 13.33 0.92 -2.64
C PHE A 220 13.95 -0.35 -3.25
N ASP A 221 14.69 -0.21 -4.36
CA ASP A 221 15.54 -1.28 -4.89
C ASP A 221 16.97 -1.15 -4.32
#